data_AF-A0A4P5YP65-F1
#
_entry.id   AF-A0A4P5YP65-F1
#
_cell.length_a   1.000
_cell.length_b   1.000
_cell.length_c   1.000
_cell.angle_alpha   90.00
_cell.angle_beta   90.00
_cell.angle_gamma   90.00
#
_symmetry.space_group_name_H-M   'P 1'
#
loop_
_entity.id
_entity.type
_entity.pdbx_description
1 polymer ?
#
loop_
_entity_poly.entity_id
_entity_poly.type
_entity_poly.pdbx_seq_one_letter_code
_entity_poly.pdbx_strand_id
1 'polypeptide(L)'
;MQLLPAETPLLREAVEQARAVDYEGVPARVMTAEHLMAIAAQTGRAKDHARLVAFVEAGVADRARLDDILARHGLKTVWQRFESRYLDPR
;
A
#
# COMPACT_ATOMS: atom_id res chain seq x y z
N MET A 1 -19.73 12.70 -4.63
CA MET A 1 -18.81 12.70 -3.49
C MET A 1 -18.82 11.30 -2.88
N GLN A 2 -18.01 10.37 -3.39
CA GLN A 2 -17.95 9.04 -2.79
C GLN A 2 -16.92 9.06 -1.66
N LEU A 3 -17.38 9.19 -0.41
CA LEU A 3 -16.60 8.77 0.74
C LEU A 3 -16.47 7.24 0.63
N LEU A 4 -15.24 6.72 0.64
CA LEU A 4 -14.96 5.29 0.61
C LEU A 4 -15.72 4.62 1.78
N PRO A 5 -16.70 3.74 1.52
CA PRO A 5 -17.39 3.04 2.60
C PRO A 5 -16.48 1.94 3.16
N ALA A 6 -16.42 1.88 4.49
CA ALA A 6 -15.55 1.07 5.34
C ALA A 6 -14.16 1.69 5.60
N GLU A 7 -14.07 2.53 6.65
CA GLU A 7 -12.80 2.77 7.34
C GLU A 7 -12.28 1.43 7.86
N THR A 8 -11.38 0.80 7.10
CA THR A 8 -10.64 -0.35 7.61
C THR A 8 -9.57 0.16 8.58
N PRO A 9 -9.17 -0.63 9.60
CA PRO A 9 -8.07 -0.26 10.49
C PRO A 9 -6.80 0.14 9.73
N LEU A 10 -6.53 -0.51 8.59
CA LEU A 10 -5.43 -0.19 7.69
C LEU A 10 -5.57 1.20 7.05
N LEU A 11 -6.76 1.55 6.55
CA LEU A 11 -6.98 2.86 5.92
C LEU A 11 -6.83 3.99 6.94
N ARG A 12 -7.33 3.78 8.16
CA ARG A 12 -7.18 4.74 9.26
C ARG A 12 -5.71 4.96 9.60
N GLU A 13 -4.95 3.87 9.78
CA GLU A 13 -3.52 3.97 10.04
C GLU A 13 -2.77 4.69 8.92
N ALA A 14 -3.12 4.40 7.66
CA ALA A 14 -2.51 5.05 6.50
C ALA A 14 -2.73 6.57 6.50
N VAL A 15 -3.92 7.03 6.90
CA VAL A 15 -4.21 8.46 7.04
C VAL A 15 -3.47 9.06 8.23
N GLU A 16 -3.45 8.38 9.38
CA GLU A 16 -2.77 8.86 10.59
C GLU A 16 -1.26 9.02 10.35
N GLN A 17 -0.63 8.04 9.67
CA GLN A 17 0.81 8.04 9.35
C GLN A 17 1.16 8.76 8.03
N ALA A 18 0.19 9.37 7.34
CA ALA A 18 0.45 10.10 6.10
C ALA A 18 1.45 11.24 6.35
N ARG A 19 2.48 11.34 5.49
CA ARG A 19 3.55 12.33 5.64
C ARG A 19 3.16 13.61 4.93
N ALA A 20 3.53 14.75 5.51
CA ALA A 20 3.42 16.03 4.83
C ALA A 20 4.49 16.08 3.72
N VAL A 21 4.04 16.42 2.51
CA VAL A 21 4.87 16.66 1.34
C VAL A 21 4.49 18.03 0.82
N ASP A 22 5.49 18.88 0.57
CA ASP A 22 5.27 20.12 -0.14
C ASP A 22 5.25 19.81 -1.64
N TYR A 23 4.13 20.11 -2.29
CA TYR A 23 4.01 20.04 -3.74
C TYR A 23 3.64 21.43 -4.25
N GLU A 24 4.58 22.06 -4.96
CA GLU A 24 4.41 23.40 -5.54
C GLU A 24 3.97 24.47 -4.51
N GLY A 25 4.47 24.40 -3.27
CA GLY A 25 4.13 25.33 -2.20
C GLY A 25 2.80 25.04 -1.51
N VAL A 26 2.12 23.95 -1.88
CA VAL A 26 0.91 23.47 -1.22
C VAL A 26 1.25 22.27 -0.34
N PRO A 27 1.10 22.37 0.99
CA PRO A 27 1.32 21.24 1.87
C PRO A 27 0.20 20.20 1.68
N ALA A 28 0.58 19.01 1.22
CA ALA A 28 -0.31 17.87 1.06
C ALA A 28 0.09 16.73 2.00
N ARG A 29 -0.88 15.96 2.52
CA ARG A 29 -0.60 14.73 3.26
C ARG A 29 -0.72 13.53 2.33
N VAL A 30 0.38 12.81 2.14
CA VAL A 30 0.48 11.65 1.24
C VAL A 30 0.71 10.40 2.06
N MET A 31 -0.08 9.35 1.81
CA MET A 31 0.11 8.03 2.41
C MET A 31 1.46 7.45 1.98
N THR A 32 2.10 6.68 2.86
CA THR A 32 3.39 6.07 2.51
C THR A 32 3.22 4.97 1.47
N ALA A 33 4.29 4.67 0.73
CA ALA A 33 4.29 3.60 -0.28
C ALA A 33 3.84 2.26 0.34
N GLU A 34 4.30 1.95 1.55
CA GLU A 34 3.98 0.70 2.24
C GLU A 34 2.48 0.58 2.56
N HIS A 35 1.85 1.68 3.01
CA HIS A 35 0.40 1.68 3.26
C HIS A 35 -0.40 1.55 1.97
N LEU A 36 0.02 2.24 0.90
CA LEU A 36 -0.63 2.11 -0.41
C LEU A 36 -0.52 0.68 -0.94
N MET A 37 0.63 0.03 -0.76
CA MET A 37 0.85 -1.36 -1.15
C MET A 37 -0.02 -2.32 -0.33
N ALA A 38 -0.11 -2.13 0.98
CA ALA A 38 -0.99 -2.93 1.85
C ALA A 38 -2.47 -2.75 1.49
N ILE A 39 -2.92 -1.52 1.22
CA ILE A 39 -4.31 -1.23 0.80
C ILE A 39 -4.60 -1.91 -0.54
N ALA A 40 -3.68 -1.81 -1.50
CA ALA A 40 -3.81 -2.44 -2.80
C ALA A 40 -3.87 -3.98 -2.69
N ALA A 41 -3.09 -4.57 -1.77
CA ALA A 41 -3.17 -5.99 -1.47
C ALA A 41 -4.53 -6.37 -0.84
N GLN A 42 -5.08 -5.54 0.05
CA GLN A 42 -6.39 -5.75 0.68
C GLN A 42 -7.55 -5.65 -0.33
N THR A 43 -7.50 -4.71 -1.27
CA THR A 43 -8.58 -4.50 -2.24
C THR A 43 -8.52 -5.47 -3.42
N GLY A 44 -7.34 -6.02 -3.74
CA GLY A 44 -7.14 -7.06 -4.75
C GLY A 44 -7.56 -6.69 -6.18
N ARG A 45 -7.76 -5.40 -6.48
CA ARG A 45 -8.23 -4.97 -7.80
C ARG A 45 -7.09 -5.06 -8.81
N ALA A 46 -7.39 -5.59 -10.00
CA ALA A 46 -6.38 -5.82 -11.05
C ALA A 46 -5.55 -4.57 -11.42
N LYS A 47 -6.16 -3.37 -11.40
CA LYS A 47 -5.45 -2.09 -11.65
C LYS A 47 -4.48 -1.70 -10.52
N ASP A 48 -4.79 -2.11 -9.29
CA ASP A 48 -3.97 -1.80 -8.11
C ASP A 48 -2.72 -2.72 -8.09
N HIS A 49 -2.82 -3.92 -8.67
CA HIS A 49 -1.67 -4.84 -8.84
C HIS A 49 -0.58 -4.30 -9.77
N ALA A 50 -0.94 -3.68 -10.91
CA ALA A 50 0.05 -3.08 -11.80
C ALA A 50 0.82 -1.94 -11.11
N ARG A 51 0.12 -1.13 -10.32
CA ARG A 51 0.74 -0.07 -9.51
C ARG A 51 1.64 -0.66 -8.43
N LEU A 52 1.20 -1.73 -7.77
CA LEU A 52 1.99 -2.48 -6.80
C LEU A 52 3.31 -3.00 -7.36
N VAL A 53 3.30 -3.59 -8.57
CA VAL A 53 4.52 -4.05 -9.25
C VAL A 53 5.48 -2.88 -9.47
N ALA A 54 4.99 -1.76 -10.00
CA ALA A 54 5.82 -0.57 -10.20
C ALA A 54 6.42 -0.03 -8.89
N PHE A 55 5.69 -0.07 -7.78
CA PHE A 55 6.21 0.30 -6.45
C PHE A 55 7.33 -0.62 -5.99
N VAL A 56 7.19 -1.93 -6.21
CA VAL A 56 8.22 -2.93 -5.87
C VAL A 56 9.47 -2.73 -6.72
N GLU A 57 9.31 -2.62 -8.04
CA GLU A 57 10.42 -2.43 -8.99
C GLU A 57 11.17 -1.11 -8.75
N ALA A 58 10.45 -0.05 -8.40
CA ALA A 58 11.07 1.24 -8.08
C ALA A 58 11.87 1.22 -6.76
N GLY A 59 11.71 0.19 -5.92
CA GLY A 59 12.46 0.04 -4.66
C GLY A 59 12.18 1.16 -3.64
N VAL A 60 11.06 1.88 -3.78
CA VAL A 60 10.75 3.06 -2.96
C VAL A 60 10.14 2.71 -1.60
N ALA A 61 9.74 1.45 -1.41
CA ALA A 61 9.13 0.97 -0.18
C ALA A 61 10.17 0.32 0.74
N ASP A 62 10.14 0.68 2.02
CA ASP A 62 10.90 -0.03 3.05
C ASP A 62 10.26 -1.41 3.28
N ARG A 63 11.02 -2.46 2.95
CA ARG A 63 10.52 -3.84 3.02
C ARG A 63 10.21 -4.27 4.44
N ALA A 64 10.99 -3.84 5.43
CA ALA A 64 10.74 -4.20 6.83
C ALA A 64 9.48 -3.53 7.35
N ARG A 65 9.28 -2.25 7.01
CA ARG A 65 8.06 -1.51 7.37
C ARG A 65 6.81 -2.07 6.68
N LEU A 66 6.91 -2.42 5.40
CA LEU A 66 5.83 -3.09 4.69
C LEU A 66 5.47 -4.42 5.34
N ASP A 67 6.47 -5.22 5.72
CA ASP A 67 6.24 -6.51 6.36
C ASP A 67 5.50 -6.38 7.70
N ASP A 68 5.88 -5.40 8.52
CA ASP A 68 5.21 -5.06 9.77
C ASP A 68 3.75 -4.66 9.56
N ILE A 69 3.47 -3.74 8.61
CA ILE A 69 2.10 -3.31 8.28
C ILE A 69 1.28 -4.52 7.81
N LEU A 70 1.81 -5.34 6.91
CA LEU A 70 1.11 -6.52 6.41
C LEU A 70 0.83 -7.53 7.53
N ALA A 71 1.74 -7.70 8.48
CA ALA A 71 1.56 -8.59 9.63
C ALA A 71 0.46 -8.08 10.56
N ARG A 72 0.49 -6.78 10.93
CA ARG A 72 -0.51 -6.16 11.82
C ARG A 72 -1.93 -6.20 11.26
N HIS A 73 -2.07 -6.15 9.93
CA HIS A 73 -3.37 -6.19 9.25
C HIS A 73 -3.76 -7.57 8.70
N GLY A 74 -2.98 -8.63 8.99
CA GLY A 74 -3.31 -10.00 8.57
C GLY A 74 -3.20 -10.25 7.05
N LEU A 75 -2.46 -9.42 6.33
CA LEU A 75 -2.35 -9.43 4.87
C LEU A 75 -1.17 -10.25 4.34
N LYS A 76 -0.34 -10.82 5.20
CA LYS A 76 0.87 -11.59 4.82
C LYS A 76 0.58 -12.70 3.79
N THR A 77 -0.48 -13.48 3.99
CA THR A 77 -0.85 -14.55 3.05
C THR A 77 -1.32 -14.02 1.70
N VAL A 78 -2.03 -12.89 1.70
CA VAL A 78 -2.47 -12.22 0.46
C VAL A 78 -1.27 -11.67 -0.28
N TRP A 79 -0.32 -11.06 0.44
CA TRP A 79 0.94 -10.58 -0.10
C TRP A 79 1.75 -11.70 -0.75
N GLN A 80 1.96 -12.82 -0.06
CA GLN A 80 2.68 -13.97 -0.60
C GLN A 80 2.06 -14.50 -1.91
N ARG A 81 0.73 -14.54 -1.99
CA ARG A 81 0.03 -14.94 -3.23
C ARG A 81 0.25 -13.93 -4.36
N PHE A 82 0.33 -12.63 -4.04
CA PHE A 82 0.67 -11.59 -5.00
C PHE A 82 2.11 -11.77 -5.50
N GLU A 83 3.08 -11.96 -4.59
CA GLU A 83 4.49 -12.17 -4.97
C GLU A 83 4.65 -13.37 -5.90
N SER A 84 4.09 -14.52 -5.54
CA SER A 84 4.13 -15.73 -6.37
C SER A 84 3.44 -15.57 -7.74
N ARG A 85 2.52 -14.62 -7.88
CA ARG A 85 1.74 -14.42 -9.11
C ARG A 85 2.36 -13.37 -10.04
N TYR A 86 3.04 -12.37 -9.48
CA TYR A 86 3.47 -11.19 -10.21
C TYR A 86 4.96 -10.87 -10.11
N LEU A 87 5.67 -11.38 -9.09
CA LEU A 87 7.09 -11.10 -8.87
C LEU A 87 8.00 -12.32 -9.09
N ASP A 88 7.44 -13.53 -9.00
CA ASP A 88 8.14 -14.79 -9.31
C ASP A 88 7.49 -15.46 -10.53
N PRO A 89 7.77 -14.97 -11.76
CA PRO A 89 7.30 -15.62 -12.97
C PRO A 89 8.10 -16.90 -13.17
N ARG A 90 7.53 -18.05 -12.79
CA ARG A 90 8.00 -19.34 -13.29
C ARG A 90 7.61 -19.52 -14.75
#